data_AF-A0A952K0X6-F1
#
_entry.id   AF-A0A952K0X6-F1
#
_cell.length_a   1.000
_cell.length_b   1.000
_cell.length_c   1.000
_cell.angle_alpha   90.00
_cell.angle_beta   90.00
_cell.angle_gamma   90.00
#
_symmetry.space_group_name_H-M   'P 1'
#
loop_
_entity.id
_entity.type
_entity.pdbx_description
1 polymer ?
#
loop_
_entity_poly.entity_id
_entity_poly.type
_entity_poly.pdbx_seq_one_letter_code
_entity_poly.pdbx_strand_id
1 'polypeptide(L)'
;HAIDAIAIGRQVRLAEGVDQYEPLATVRGLPVFTNAPLEDQIEPGARTDDLESHFGRRDDVETVLLRRGVDFDHVVLAASLGMVELVASELIADRPEWRDMTAHLRTVATQAFQLWLRPTESALGWNRPGVTTSGYVAPFDTWASMPQTLWAEDWPEDDRPRTVAYFCGAFDAASPTSDDREDYIGRCRQRVLAHAVNYLDDHVGLYLPGAVGADGFAWHLLSGANGHRGTSALETQHVSVNIDPSDRYVQSVPGSDKYRLRSDESGYDNLVLAGDWTDSGINAGCIEAAVMSGLQAANALLGRGRYYHIRGFYLP
;
A
#
# COMPACT_ATOMS: atom_id res chain seq x y z
N HIS A 1 20.47 -25.36 0.52
CA HIS A 1 20.70 -24.38 1.62
C HIS A 1 19.35 -24.05 2.21
N ALA A 2 19.20 -23.84 3.52
CA ALA A 2 17.90 -23.57 4.13
C ALA A 2 17.98 -22.43 5.15
N ILE A 3 16.86 -21.76 5.38
CA ILE A 3 16.65 -20.84 6.49
C ILE A 3 16.43 -21.66 7.75
N ASP A 4 17.42 -21.67 8.66
CA ASP A 4 17.35 -22.46 9.89
C ASP A 4 16.69 -21.72 11.05
N ALA A 5 16.70 -20.39 11.06
CA ALA A 5 16.04 -19.60 12.10
C ALA A 5 15.59 -18.22 11.58
N ILE A 6 14.57 -17.65 12.22
CA ILE A 6 14.06 -16.29 11.95
C ILE A 6 13.89 -15.58 13.30
N ALA A 7 14.49 -14.40 13.44
CA ALA A 7 14.27 -13.53 14.59
C ALA A 7 13.17 -12.51 14.28
N ILE A 8 12.18 -12.39 15.17
CA ILE A 8 11.05 -11.46 15.05
C ILE A 8 10.91 -10.65 16.33
N GLY A 9 10.69 -9.35 16.21
CA GLY A 9 10.29 -8.50 17.31
C GLY A 9 8.79 -8.58 17.54
N ARG A 10 8.35 -8.98 18.74
CA ARG A 10 6.95 -8.86 19.14
C ARG A 10 6.73 -7.44 19.63
N GLN A 11 5.91 -6.69 18.91
CA GLN A 11 5.67 -5.28 19.19
C GLN A 11 4.89 -5.05 20.49
N VAL A 12 3.85 -5.86 20.75
CA VAL A 12 2.98 -5.75 21.94
C VAL A 12 2.56 -7.15 22.43
N ARG A 13 2.09 -7.24 23.68
CA ARG A 13 1.45 -8.46 24.21
C ARG A 13 -0.05 -8.44 23.91
N LEU A 14 -0.64 -9.64 23.83
CA LEU A 14 -2.09 -9.81 23.72
C LEU A 14 -2.77 -9.59 25.08
N ALA A 15 -4.05 -9.24 25.04
CA ALA A 15 -4.87 -9.11 26.23
C ALA A 15 -5.03 -10.46 26.96
N GLU A 16 -5.39 -10.41 28.25
CA GLU A 16 -5.66 -11.63 29.03
C GLU A 16 -6.80 -12.44 28.40
N GLY A 17 -6.57 -13.73 28.18
CA GLY A 17 -7.54 -14.63 27.54
C GLY A 17 -7.54 -14.61 26.01
N VAL A 18 -6.63 -13.86 25.37
CA VAL A 18 -6.43 -13.84 23.92
C VAL A 18 -5.17 -14.63 23.55
N ASP A 19 -5.36 -15.79 22.92
CA ASP A 19 -4.25 -16.67 22.53
C ASP A 19 -3.63 -16.30 21.17
N GLN A 20 -4.41 -15.68 20.29
CA GLN A 20 -4.02 -15.31 18.93
C GLN A 20 -4.65 -13.97 18.56
N TYR A 21 -3.88 -13.14 17.85
CA TYR A 21 -4.40 -11.91 17.24
C TYR A 21 -5.13 -12.22 15.94
N GLU A 22 -6.39 -11.81 15.85
CA GLU A 22 -7.22 -11.86 14.66
C GLU A 22 -7.23 -10.47 13.99
N PRO A 23 -6.53 -10.27 12.87
CA PRO A 23 -6.32 -8.95 12.28
C PRO A 23 -7.53 -8.40 11.49
N LEU A 24 -8.61 -9.18 11.37
CA LEU A 24 -9.75 -8.88 10.52
C LEU A 24 -10.98 -8.52 11.37
N ALA A 25 -11.57 -7.38 11.08
CA ALA A 25 -12.90 -7.03 11.57
C ALA A 25 -13.97 -7.46 10.56
N THR A 26 -15.20 -7.69 11.04
CA THR A 26 -16.34 -7.96 10.15
C THR A 26 -17.11 -6.67 9.87
N VAL A 27 -17.14 -6.23 8.61
CA VAL A 27 -17.92 -5.07 8.15
C VAL A 27 -18.95 -5.54 7.14
N ARG A 28 -20.24 -5.42 7.47
CA ARG A 28 -21.36 -5.88 6.63
C ARG A 28 -21.22 -7.35 6.15
N GLY A 29 -20.67 -8.21 7.01
CA GLY A 29 -20.46 -9.63 6.72
C GLY A 29 -19.19 -9.95 5.91
N LEU A 30 -18.36 -8.95 5.59
CA LEU A 30 -17.08 -9.13 4.92
C LEU A 30 -15.92 -9.04 5.93
N PRO A 31 -14.88 -9.89 5.81
CA PRO A 31 -13.65 -9.73 6.57
C PRO A 31 -12.82 -8.59 6.00
N VAL A 32 -12.41 -7.64 6.85
CA VAL A 32 -11.75 -6.40 6.46
C VAL A 32 -10.56 -6.13 7.39
N PHE A 33 -9.41 -5.82 6.79
CA PHE A 33 -8.26 -5.29 7.54
C PHE A 33 -8.59 -3.91 8.08
N THR A 34 -8.33 -3.71 9.36
CA THR A 34 -8.49 -2.39 9.99
C THR A 34 -7.31 -1.49 9.67
N ASN A 35 -7.53 -0.17 9.72
CA ASN A 35 -6.49 0.83 9.53
C ASN A 35 -5.66 1.12 10.79
N ALA A 36 -5.97 0.43 11.88
CA ALA A 36 -5.25 0.46 13.15
C ALA A 36 -5.39 -0.91 13.83
N PRO A 37 -4.47 -1.30 14.73
CA PRO A 37 -4.60 -2.51 15.51
C PRO A 37 -5.90 -2.56 16.31
N LEU A 38 -6.45 -3.76 16.49
CA LEU A 38 -7.66 -4.02 17.27
C LEU A 38 -7.30 -4.01 18.76
N GLU A 39 -7.50 -2.85 19.41
CA GLU A 39 -7.07 -2.58 20.78
C GLU A 39 -7.67 -3.54 21.82
N ASP A 40 -8.85 -4.10 21.57
CA ASP A 40 -9.52 -5.06 22.44
C ASP A 40 -8.77 -6.40 22.55
N GLN A 41 -7.88 -6.70 21.60
CA GLN A 41 -7.04 -7.90 21.59
C GLN A 41 -5.64 -7.67 22.19
N ILE A 42 -5.31 -6.43 22.56
CA ILE A 42 -3.97 -6.01 22.97
C ILE A 42 -3.94 -5.72 24.48
N GLU A 43 -2.81 -5.98 25.14
CA GLU A 43 -2.60 -5.67 26.55
C GLU A 43 -2.95 -4.19 26.86
N PRO A 44 -3.83 -3.92 27.85
CA PRO A 44 -4.23 -2.56 28.17
C PRO A 44 -3.05 -1.63 28.48
N GLY A 45 -3.03 -0.45 27.85
CA GLY A 45 -1.97 0.54 28.03
C GLY A 45 -0.74 0.33 27.12
N ALA A 46 -0.74 -0.69 26.27
CA ALA A 46 0.22 -0.79 25.18
C ALA A 46 0.05 0.39 24.21
N ARG A 47 1.16 0.85 23.65
CA ARG A 47 1.18 1.92 22.66
C ARG A 47 0.98 1.32 21.27
N THR A 48 -0.05 1.77 20.56
CA THR A 48 -0.51 1.19 19.28
C THR A 48 -0.50 2.17 18.11
N ASP A 49 -0.16 3.44 18.34
CA ASP A 49 -0.36 4.55 17.40
C ASP A 49 0.53 4.48 16.15
N ASP A 50 1.67 3.80 16.21
CA ASP A 50 2.65 3.77 15.12
C ASP A 50 3.16 2.37 14.75
N LEU A 51 2.48 1.29 15.22
CA LEU A 51 2.95 -0.09 15.02
C LEU A 51 3.04 -0.50 13.54
N GLU A 52 2.13 0.01 12.72
CA GLU A 52 2.04 -0.28 11.29
C GLU A 52 2.99 0.58 10.43
N SER A 53 3.82 1.44 11.04
CA SER A 53 4.78 2.29 10.32
C SER A 53 6.23 1.85 10.56
N HIS A 54 7.05 1.84 9.51
CA HIS A 54 8.51 1.73 9.61
C HIS A 54 9.09 2.86 10.47
N PHE A 55 8.49 4.04 10.38
CA PHE A 55 8.80 5.18 11.23
C PHE A 55 8.17 5.07 12.63
N GLY A 56 7.50 3.98 12.98
CA GLY A 56 7.06 3.73 14.36
C GLY A 56 8.21 3.40 15.31
N ARG A 57 8.03 3.66 16.60
CA ARG A 57 9.00 3.25 17.62
C ARG A 57 9.21 1.74 17.58
N ARG A 58 10.46 1.30 17.78
CA ARG A 58 10.85 -0.12 17.76
C ARG A 58 11.22 -0.58 19.16
N ASP A 59 10.27 -0.40 20.07
CA ASP A 59 10.37 -0.76 21.49
C ASP A 59 9.71 -2.13 21.71
N ASP A 60 10.15 -3.15 20.96
CA ASP A 60 9.55 -4.49 20.99
C ASP A 60 9.58 -5.09 22.40
N VAL A 61 8.46 -5.68 22.83
CA VAL A 61 8.33 -6.26 24.19
C VAL A 61 9.12 -7.55 24.37
N GLU A 62 9.43 -8.24 23.27
CA GLU A 62 10.33 -9.39 23.24
C GLU A 62 10.86 -9.66 21.83
N THR A 63 12.03 -10.30 21.76
CA THR A 63 12.52 -10.92 20.52
C THR A 63 12.24 -12.41 20.57
N VAL A 64 11.53 -12.91 19.57
CA VAL A 64 11.21 -14.32 19.37
C VAL A 64 12.15 -14.91 18.33
N LEU A 65 12.75 -16.05 18.64
CA LEU A 65 13.57 -16.82 17.69
C LEU A 65 12.81 -18.06 17.26
N LEU A 66 12.29 -18.05 16.04
CA LEU A 66 11.67 -19.21 15.41
C LEU A 66 12.76 -20.09 14.80
N ARG A 67 12.62 -21.42 14.94
CA ARG A 67 13.59 -22.41 14.46
C ARG A 67 12.95 -23.42 13.52
N ARG A 68 13.68 -23.75 12.46
CA ARG A 68 13.27 -24.76 11.48
C ARG A 68 13.08 -26.13 12.14
N GLY A 69 11.99 -26.83 11.82
CA GLY A 69 11.60 -28.12 12.38
C GLY A 69 11.04 -28.06 13.80
N VAL A 70 10.90 -26.86 14.37
CA VAL A 70 10.22 -26.62 15.65
C VAL A 70 9.03 -25.71 15.42
N ASP A 71 9.29 -24.52 14.87
CA ASP A 71 8.29 -23.47 14.70
C ASP A 71 7.83 -23.32 13.24
N PHE A 72 8.69 -23.68 12.29
CA PHE A 72 8.37 -23.66 10.86
C PHE A 72 9.16 -24.71 10.08
N ASP A 73 8.65 -25.15 8.93
CA ASP A 73 9.41 -25.96 7.97
C ASP A 73 9.77 -25.15 6.72
N HIS A 74 8.81 -24.35 6.24
CA HIS A 74 8.91 -23.50 5.07
C HIS A 74 8.64 -22.04 5.43
N VAL A 75 9.23 -21.14 4.65
CA VAL A 75 9.14 -19.68 4.79
C VAL A 75 8.58 -19.10 3.50
N VAL A 76 7.61 -18.21 3.62
CA VAL A 76 7.15 -17.36 2.51
C VAL A 76 7.56 -15.93 2.81
N LEU A 77 8.47 -15.37 2.02
CA LEU A 77 8.77 -13.94 2.09
C LEU A 77 7.75 -13.18 1.23
N ALA A 78 6.72 -12.63 1.89
CA ALA A 78 5.64 -11.87 1.28
C ALA A 78 5.68 -10.38 1.65
N ALA A 79 6.89 -9.79 1.74
CA ALA A 79 7.08 -8.37 2.03
C ALA A 79 7.29 -7.58 0.73
N SER A 80 6.93 -6.28 0.75
CA SER A 80 7.27 -5.37 -0.36
C SER A 80 8.79 -5.22 -0.51
N LEU A 81 9.25 -4.90 -1.72
CA LEU A 81 10.67 -4.80 -2.05
C LEU A 81 11.43 -3.83 -1.12
N GLY A 82 10.81 -2.71 -0.75
CA GLY A 82 11.44 -1.73 0.14
C GLY A 82 11.75 -2.29 1.54
N MET A 83 11.06 -3.36 1.97
CA MET A 83 11.33 -4.04 3.22
C MET A 83 12.45 -5.08 3.12
N VAL A 84 12.76 -5.59 1.92
CA VAL A 84 13.71 -6.71 1.74
C VAL A 84 15.10 -6.36 2.28
N GLU A 85 15.59 -5.15 2.04
CA GLU A 85 16.89 -4.70 2.57
C GLU A 85 16.92 -4.62 4.11
N LEU A 86 15.75 -4.44 4.73
CA LEU A 86 15.60 -4.32 6.18
C LEU A 86 15.48 -5.69 6.87
N VAL A 87 14.76 -6.63 6.25
CA VAL A 87 14.41 -7.92 6.88
C VAL A 87 15.23 -9.11 6.39
N ALA A 88 15.98 -8.95 5.29
CA ALA A 88 16.70 -10.05 4.64
C ALA A 88 18.18 -9.72 4.35
N SER A 89 18.81 -8.89 5.18
CA SER A 89 20.21 -8.47 5.03
C SER A 89 21.20 -9.65 4.98
N GLU A 90 20.92 -10.73 5.72
CA GLU A 90 21.71 -11.97 5.69
C GLU A 90 21.62 -12.68 4.33
N LEU A 91 20.43 -12.70 3.70
CA LEU A 91 20.24 -13.30 2.38
C LEU A 91 20.97 -12.50 1.29
N ILE A 92 20.90 -11.18 1.40
CA ILE A 92 21.63 -10.24 0.54
C ILE A 92 23.15 -10.44 0.72
N ALA A 93 23.65 -10.60 1.95
CA ALA A 93 25.07 -10.86 2.16
C ALA A 93 25.54 -12.21 1.57
N ASP A 94 24.71 -13.24 1.69
CA ASP A 94 25.04 -14.61 1.24
C ASP A 94 25.03 -14.77 -0.29
N ARG A 95 24.06 -14.16 -0.98
CA ARG A 95 23.77 -14.50 -2.39
C ARG A 95 23.94 -13.32 -3.35
N PRO A 96 24.71 -13.48 -4.46
CA PRO A 96 24.83 -12.43 -5.47
C PRO A 96 23.50 -12.10 -6.14
N GLU A 97 22.60 -13.06 -6.32
CA GLU A 97 21.30 -12.84 -6.96
C GLU A 97 20.41 -11.90 -6.13
N TRP A 98 20.45 -12.02 -4.80
CA TRP A 98 19.76 -11.09 -3.89
C TRP A 98 20.37 -9.70 -3.91
N ARG A 99 21.71 -9.59 -3.95
CA ARG A 99 22.40 -8.29 -4.09
C ARG A 99 22.06 -7.62 -5.41
N ASP A 100 22.06 -8.37 -6.50
CA ASP A 100 21.75 -7.85 -7.81
C ASP A 100 20.29 -7.39 -7.87
N MET A 101 19.36 -8.16 -7.29
CA MET A 101 17.95 -7.77 -7.19
C MET A 101 17.78 -6.44 -6.45
N THR A 102 18.28 -6.31 -5.22
CA THR A 102 18.10 -5.07 -4.44
C THR A 102 18.88 -3.90 -5.04
N ALA A 103 20.03 -4.14 -5.66
CA ALA A 103 20.82 -3.10 -6.31
C ALA A 103 20.21 -2.55 -7.60
N HIS A 104 19.35 -3.29 -8.31
CA HIS A 104 18.82 -2.88 -9.62
C HIS A 104 17.31 -2.63 -9.65
N LEU A 105 16.54 -3.26 -8.77
CA LEU A 105 15.13 -2.92 -8.60
C LEU A 105 14.99 -1.61 -7.84
N ARG A 106 13.89 -0.89 -8.08
CA ARG A 106 13.66 0.44 -7.52
C ARG A 106 12.25 0.54 -6.95
N THR A 107 12.12 1.35 -5.92
CA THR A 107 10.81 1.73 -5.38
C THR A 107 10.70 3.26 -5.32
N VAL A 108 9.49 3.77 -5.45
CA VAL A 108 9.20 5.21 -5.33
C VAL A 108 8.11 5.44 -4.29
N ALA A 109 8.24 6.51 -3.50
CA ALA A 109 7.13 6.94 -2.65
C ALA A 109 5.96 7.42 -3.53
N THR A 110 4.75 7.33 -3.01
CA THR A 110 3.55 7.79 -3.72
C THR A 110 2.73 8.71 -2.85
N GLN A 111 1.90 9.52 -3.48
CA GLN A 111 0.91 10.37 -2.84
C GLN A 111 -0.44 10.13 -3.48
N ALA A 112 -1.50 10.21 -2.68
CA ALA A 112 -2.85 10.12 -3.19
C ALA A 112 -3.84 10.93 -2.35
N PHE A 113 -4.97 11.25 -2.96
CA PHE A 113 -6.16 11.65 -2.24
C PHE A 113 -7.41 11.10 -2.93
N GLN A 114 -8.46 10.88 -2.13
CA GLN A 114 -9.77 10.47 -2.60
C GLN A 114 -10.82 11.45 -2.10
N LEU A 115 -11.71 11.88 -3.01
CA LEU A 115 -12.81 12.77 -2.70
C LEU A 115 -14.14 12.04 -2.81
N TRP A 116 -15.02 12.31 -1.86
CA TRP A 116 -16.43 11.91 -1.89
C TRP A 116 -17.28 13.13 -2.15
N LEU A 117 -17.89 13.23 -3.35
CA LEU A 117 -18.64 14.42 -3.75
C LEU A 117 -20.14 14.13 -3.73
N ARG A 118 -20.92 15.10 -3.22
CA ARG A 118 -22.39 15.01 -3.16
C ARG A 118 -22.99 14.89 -4.56
N PRO A 119 -22.61 15.67 -5.58
CA PRO A 119 -23.20 15.53 -6.92
C PRO A 119 -22.79 14.22 -7.61
N THR A 120 -23.58 13.79 -8.59
CA THR A 120 -23.22 12.70 -9.51
C THR A 120 -22.13 13.14 -10.47
N GLU A 121 -21.30 12.21 -10.95
CA GLU A 121 -20.22 12.50 -11.91
C GLU A 121 -20.72 13.26 -13.14
N SER A 122 -21.88 12.87 -13.68
CA SER A 122 -22.50 13.53 -14.84
C SER A 122 -22.88 14.99 -14.56
N ALA A 123 -23.29 15.31 -13.33
CA ALA A 123 -23.60 16.68 -12.91
C ALA A 123 -22.32 17.51 -12.74
N LEU A 124 -21.19 16.84 -12.47
CA LEU A 124 -19.86 17.43 -12.44
C LEU A 124 -19.21 17.51 -13.83
N GLY A 125 -19.87 17.00 -14.89
CA GLY A 125 -19.41 17.06 -16.26
C GLY A 125 -18.75 15.78 -16.79
N TRP A 126 -18.64 14.72 -15.98
CA TRP A 126 -18.04 13.45 -16.38
C TRP A 126 -19.09 12.38 -16.68
N ASN A 127 -19.10 11.86 -17.92
CA ASN A 127 -20.13 10.91 -18.39
C ASN A 127 -19.59 9.52 -18.73
N ARG A 128 -18.38 9.17 -18.25
CA ARG A 128 -17.71 7.89 -18.55
C ARG A 128 -17.27 7.18 -17.26
N PRO A 129 -18.20 6.62 -16.47
CA PRO A 129 -17.88 6.06 -15.17
C PRO A 129 -16.84 4.93 -15.27
N GLY A 130 -15.99 4.81 -14.24
CA GLY A 130 -14.98 3.74 -14.15
C GLY A 130 -13.74 3.95 -15.03
N VAL A 131 -13.57 5.14 -15.61
CA VAL A 131 -12.36 5.50 -16.37
C VAL A 131 -11.22 5.83 -15.42
N THR A 132 -10.05 5.27 -15.74
CA THR A 132 -8.76 5.71 -15.19
C THR A 132 -7.97 6.39 -16.30
N THR A 133 -7.46 7.59 -16.02
CA THR A 133 -6.51 8.31 -16.87
C THR A 133 -5.18 8.40 -16.14
N SER A 134 -4.06 8.18 -16.82
CA SER A 134 -2.72 8.27 -16.25
C SER A 134 -1.76 9.00 -17.20
N GLY A 135 -0.63 9.50 -16.69
CA GLY A 135 0.38 10.20 -17.47
C GLY A 135 -0.03 11.60 -17.94
N TYR A 136 -0.90 12.28 -17.19
CA TYR A 136 -1.41 13.61 -17.55
C TYR A 136 -0.67 14.73 -16.81
N VAL A 137 -1.30 15.39 -15.82
CA VAL A 137 -0.71 16.52 -15.11
C VAL A 137 -0.17 16.06 -13.75
N ALA A 138 1.13 16.23 -13.52
CA ALA A 138 1.75 16.00 -12.21
C ALA A 138 1.32 17.08 -11.19
N PRO A 139 1.35 16.81 -9.86
CA PRO A 139 1.87 15.60 -9.21
C PRO A 139 0.86 14.45 -9.07
N PHE A 140 -0.42 14.68 -9.39
CA PHE A 140 -1.45 13.63 -9.45
C PHE A 140 -1.76 13.32 -10.92
N ASP A 141 -0.81 12.68 -11.58
CA ASP A 141 -0.88 12.39 -13.02
C ASP A 141 -1.86 11.27 -13.36
N THR A 142 -2.42 10.61 -12.34
CA THR A 142 -3.42 9.56 -12.45
C THR A 142 -4.69 9.96 -11.72
N TRP A 143 -5.82 9.89 -12.43
CA TRP A 143 -7.16 10.10 -11.90
C TRP A 143 -8.03 8.88 -12.24
N ALA A 144 -8.84 8.44 -11.27
CA ALA A 144 -9.80 7.37 -11.44
C ALA A 144 -11.20 7.79 -10.97
N SER A 145 -12.17 7.62 -11.86
CA SER A 145 -13.59 7.57 -11.53
C SER A 145 -13.89 6.25 -10.82
N MET A 146 -14.40 6.31 -9.58
CA MET A 146 -14.61 5.13 -8.73
C MET A 146 -16.07 4.90 -8.28
N PRO A 147 -17.11 5.07 -9.13
CA PRO A 147 -18.49 4.85 -8.71
C PRO A 147 -18.76 3.39 -8.30
N GLN A 148 -17.93 2.44 -8.72
CA GLN A 148 -18.00 1.03 -8.31
C GLN A 148 -17.74 0.80 -6.82
N THR A 149 -17.25 1.78 -6.05
CA THR A 149 -17.09 1.65 -4.60
C THR A 149 -18.26 2.19 -3.80
N LEU A 150 -19.16 2.98 -4.41
CA LEU A 150 -20.28 3.64 -3.72
C LEU A 150 -21.23 2.69 -2.98
N TRP A 151 -21.29 1.41 -3.37
CA TRP A 151 -22.12 0.42 -2.68
C TRP A 151 -21.59 0.04 -1.29
N ALA A 152 -20.28 0.16 -1.08
CA ALA A 152 -19.61 -0.16 0.18
C ALA A 152 -19.70 0.99 1.20
N GLU A 153 -20.02 2.19 0.73
CA GLU A 153 -20.05 3.41 1.53
C GLU A 153 -21.17 3.40 2.60
N ASP A 154 -20.86 3.96 3.77
CA ASP A 154 -21.77 4.06 4.93
C ASP A 154 -21.78 5.49 5.46
N TRP A 155 -22.76 6.29 5.01
CA TRP A 155 -22.85 7.72 5.29
C TRP A 155 -24.25 8.08 5.79
N PRO A 156 -24.40 9.16 6.58
CA PRO A 156 -25.69 9.77 6.85
C PRO A 156 -26.46 10.05 5.55
N GLU A 157 -27.78 9.86 5.56
CA GLU A 157 -28.61 9.95 4.36
C GLU A 157 -28.52 11.34 3.69
N ASP A 158 -28.42 12.39 4.49
CA ASP A 158 -28.31 13.79 4.05
C ASP A 158 -26.91 14.19 3.55
N ASP A 159 -25.90 13.35 3.77
CA ASP A 159 -24.52 13.58 3.34
C ASP A 159 -23.94 12.46 2.47
N ARG A 160 -24.81 11.64 1.88
CA ARG A 160 -24.38 10.50 1.08
C ARG A 160 -23.70 10.94 -0.24
N PRO A 161 -22.47 10.47 -0.52
CA PRO A 161 -21.79 10.80 -1.76
C PRO A 161 -22.42 10.10 -2.96
N ARG A 162 -22.31 10.74 -4.13
CA ARG A 162 -22.73 10.19 -5.42
C ARG A 162 -21.59 10.09 -6.43
N THR A 163 -20.40 10.54 -6.04
CA THR A 163 -19.16 10.44 -6.82
C THR A 163 -18.02 10.10 -5.87
N VAL A 164 -17.14 9.20 -6.31
CA VAL A 164 -15.84 8.94 -5.70
C VAL A 164 -14.77 9.20 -6.76
N ALA A 165 -13.87 10.12 -6.48
CA ALA A 165 -12.78 10.49 -7.37
C ALA A 165 -11.44 10.29 -6.67
N TYR A 166 -10.61 9.40 -7.21
CA TYR A 166 -9.29 9.08 -6.67
C TYR A 166 -8.20 9.69 -7.55
N PHE A 167 -7.18 10.26 -6.92
CA PHE A 167 -6.06 10.92 -7.57
C PHE A 167 -4.77 10.39 -6.95
N CYS A 168 -3.81 9.98 -7.76
CA CYS A 168 -2.51 9.53 -7.27
C CYS A 168 -1.36 9.89 -8.22
N GLY A 169 -0.14 9.80 -7.70
CA GLY A 169 1.08 9.94 -8.47
C GLY A 169 2.31 9.67 -7.62
N ALA A 170 3.48 9.75 -8.26
CA ALA A 170 4.76 9.64 -7.57
C ALA A 170 4.97 10.81 -6.60
N PHE A 171 5.63 10.54 -5.48
CA PHE A 171 6.00 11.54 -4.49
C PHE A 171 7.52 11.56 -4.33
N ASP A 172 8.11 12.73 -4.55
CA ASP A 172 9.54 12.92 -4.37
C ASP A 172 9.86 13.08 -2.87
N ALA A 173 10.19 11.94 -2.26
CA ALA A 173 10.59 11.81 -0.87
C ALA A 173 11.99 11.21 -0.78
N ALA A 174 12.87 11.89 -0.06
CA ALA A 174 14.21 11.38 0.23
C ALA A 174 14.12 10.05 1.00
N SER A 175 14.86 9.04 0.56
CA SER A 175 14.95 7.73 1.20
C SER A 175 16.35 7.12 0.97
N PRO A 176 17.07 6.70 2.02
CA PRO A 176 16.72 6.87 3.44
C PRO A 176 16.77 8.35 3.84
N THR A 177 15.97 8.72 4.84
CA THR A 177 16.00 10.09 5.41
C THR A 177 17.05 10.17 6.53
N SER A 178 17.75 11.31 6.62
CA SER A 178 18.62 11.66 7.75
C SER A 178 17.96 12.60 8.76
N ASP A 179 16.75 13.05 8.45
CA ASP A 179 16.01 14.00 9.28
C ASP A 179 15.46 13.31 10.52
N ASP A 180 15.05 14.13 11.52
CA ASP A 180 14.15 13.62 12.54
C ASP A 180 12.87 13.06 11.87
N ARG A 181 12.44 11.93 12.42
CA ARG A 181 11.38 11.08 11.89
C ARG A 181 10.02 11.74 11.93
N GLU A 182 9.65 12.33 13.07
CA GLU A 182 8.35 12.99 13.24
C GLU A 182 8.27 14.21 12.31
N ASP A 183 9.37 14.97 12.26
CA ASP A 183 9.52 16.09 11.35
C ASP A 183 9.44 15.67 9.87
N TYR A 184 10.07 14.56 9.49
CA TYR A 184 10.04 14.03 8.11
C TYR A 184 8.62 13.64 7.69
N ILE A 185 7.91 12.88 8.53
CA ILE A 185 6.52 12.48 8.28
C ILE A 185 5.62 13.73 8.18
N GLY A 186 5.74 14.64 9.15
CA GLY A 186 4.97 15.89 9.18
C GLY A 186 5.17 16.73 7.93
N ARG A 187 6.43 16.94 7.50
CA ARG A 187 6.76 17.66 6.25
C ARG A 187 6.19 16.96 5.02
N CYS A 188 6.29 15.63 4.94
CA CYS A 188 5.76 14.88 3.80
C CYS A 188 4.24 15.02 3.70
N ARG A 189 3.53 14.88 4.83
CA ARG A 189 2.07 15.07 4.89
C ARG A 189 1.65 16.48 4.49
N GLN A 190 2.33 17.51 4.99
CA GLN A 190 2.06 18.91 4.63
C GLN A 190 2.28 19.17 3.14
N ARG A 191 3.34 18.60 2.54
CA ARG A 191 3.60 18.72 1.10
C ARG A 191 2.49 18.10 0.26
N VAL A 192 2.03 16.89 0.62
CA VAL A 192 0.93 16.22 -0.12
C VAL A 192 -0.38 17.00 0.00
N LEU A 193 -0.72 17.53 1.18
CA LEU A 193 -1.90 18.39 1.34
C LEU A 193 -1.82 19.65 0.47
N ALA A 194 -0.67 20.32 0.46
CA ALA A 194 -0.44 21.50 -0.39
C ALA A 194 -0.53 21.14 -1.89
N HIS A 195 0.07 20.03 -2.31
CA HIS A 195 -0.06 19.55 -3.69
C HIS A 195 -1.52 19.28 -4.07
N ALA A 196 -2.29 18.64 -3.19
CA ALA A 196 -3.68 18.29 -3.46
C ALA A 196 -4.56 19.54 -3.58
N VAL A 197 -4.40 20.53 -2.69
CA VAL A 197 -5.10 21.82 -2.81
C VAL A 197 -4.78 22.50 -4.14
N ASN A 198 -3.49 22.65 -4.48
CA ASN A 198 -3.10 23.30 -5.73
C ASN A 198 -3.65 22.55 -6.95
N TYR A 199 -3.61 21.21 -6.93
CA TYR A 199 -4.16 20.40 -8.01
C TYR A 199 -5.68 20.56 -8.16
N LEU A 200 -6.40 20.64 -7.03
CA LEU A 200 -7.84 20.86 -7.05
C LEU A 200 -8.20 22.22 -7.61
N ASP A 201 -7.46 23.27 -7.28
CA ASP A 201 -7.73 24.61 -7.79
C ASP A 201 -7.35 24.77 -9.27
N ASP A 202 -6.25 24.15 -9.71
CA ASP A 202 -5.69 24.38 -11.05
C ASP A 202 -6.10 23.35 -12.11
N HIS A 203 -6.43 22.11 -11.70
CA HIS A 203 -6.46 20.96 -12.64
C HIS A 203 -7.71 20.08 -12.55
N VAL A 204 -8.45 20.06 -11.43
CA VAL A 204 -9.61 19.16 -11.30
C VAL A 204 -10.69 19.39 -12.36
N GLY A 205 -10.81 20.62 -12.86
CA GLY A 205 -11.77 21.00 -13.90
C GLY A 205 -11.57 20.26 -15.23
N LEU A 206 -10.39 19.65 -15.45
CA LEU A 206 -10.13 18.76 -16.59
C LEU A 206 -11.02 17.52 -16.58
N TYR A 207 -11.35 17.02 -15.38
CA TYR A 207 -12.16 15.82 -15.17
C TYR A 207 -13.58 16.17 -14.72
N LEU A 208 -13.69 17.14 -13.80
CA LEU A 208 -14.91 17.52 -13.11
C LEU A 208 -15.13 19.04 -13.26
N PRO A 209 -15.42 19.57 -14.46
CA PRO A 209 -15.59 21.02 -14.66
C PRO A 209 -16.69 21.62 -13.79
N GLY A 210 -17.74 20.86 -13.45
CA GLY A 210 -18.80 21.30 -12.53
C GLY A 210 -18.37 21.37 -11.06
N ALA A 211 -17.15 20.93 -10.73
CA ALA A 211 -16.57 21.04 -9.40
C ALA A 211 -15.72 22.32 -9.20
N VAL A 212 -15.64 23.20 -10.20
CA VAL A 212 -14.83 24.42 -10.16
C VAL A 212 -15.72 25.65 -10.25
N GLY A 213 -15.49 26.61 -9.36
CA GLY A 213 -16.15 27.92 -9.33
C GLY A 213 -15.18 29.06 -9.63
N ALA A 214 -15.62 30.31 -9.40
CA ALA A 214 -14.79 31.50 -9.61
C ALA A 214 -13.55 31.55 -8.69
N ASP A 215 -13.67 30.96 -7.48
CA ASP A 215 -12.65 30.96 -6.44
C ASP A 215 -11.84 29.64 -6.37
N GLY A 216 -11.86 28.83 -7.43
CA GLY A 216 -11.19 27.52 -7.48
C GLY A 216 -12.14 26.36 -7.17
N PHE A 217 -11.64 25.32 -6.50
CA PHE A 217 -12.42 24.11 -6.21
C PHE A 217 -13.64 24.41 -5.32
N ALA A 218 -14.80 23.87 -5.69
CA ALA A 218 -16.05 24.04 -4.97
C ALA A 218 -16.12 23.14 -3.72
N TRP A 219 -15.38 23.50 -2.67
CA TRP A 219 -15.27 22.73 -1.41
C TRP A 219 -16.61 22.33 -0.76
N HIS A 220 -17.67 23.11 -0.98
CA HIS A 220 -19.03 22.79 -0.49
C HIS A 220 -19.65 21.54 -1.13
N LEU A 221 -19.02 20.96 -2.15
CA LEU A 221 -19.46 19.72 -2.78
C LEU A 221 -18.97 18.46 -2.04
N LEU A 222 -17.98 18.58 -1.16
CA LEU A 222 -17.43 17.46 -0.39
C LEU A 222 -18.43 16.93 0.64
N SER A 223 -18.69 15.64 0.58
CA SER A 223 -19.37 14.87 1.62
C SER A 223 -18.39 14.66 2.79
N GLY A 224 -18.90 14.54 4.02
CA GLY A 224 -18.05 14.31 5.19
C GLY A 224 -17.25 15.50 5.67
N ALA A 225 -17.53 16.71 5.17
CA ALA A 225 -16.77 17.91 5.52
C ALA A 225 -16.86 18.26 7.03
N ASN A 226 -17.81 17.70 7.79
CA ASN A 226 -17.90 17.83 9.25
C ASN A 226 -17.79 19.27 9.79
N GLY A 227 -18.34 20.24 9.04
CA GLY A 227 -18.28 21.67 9.38
C GLY A 227 -17.02 22.41 8.90
N HIS A 228 -16.01 21.70 8.39
CA HIS A 228 -14.82 22.28 7.76
C HIS A 228 -15.20 22.99 6.45
N ARG A 229 -14.41 24.01 6.09
CA ARG A 229 -14.65 24.87 4.92
C ARG A 229 -13.36 25.18 4.18
N GLY A 230 -13.47 25.42 2.88
CA GLY A 230 -12.32 25.68 2.04
C GLY A 230 -11.32 24.52 2.12
N THR A 231 -10.03 24.84 2.04
CA THR A 231 -8.94 23.86 2.03
C THR A 231 -8.91 22.95 3.26
N SER A 232 -9.38 23.43 4.43
CA SER A 232 -9.46 22.61 5.65
C SER A 232 -10.43 21.43 5.52
N ALA A 233 -11.37 21.45 4.56
CA ALA A 233 -12.27 20.33 4.31
C ALA A 233 -11.53 19.14 3.69
N LEU A 234 -10.37 19.34 3.05
CA LEU A 234 -9.54 18.25 2.53
C LEU A 234 -9.06 17.31 3.64
N GLU A 235 -8.82 17.82 4.84
CA GLU A 235 -8.36 17.02 5.99
C GLU A 235 -9.38 15.97 6.45
N THR A 236 -10.65 16.14 6.07
CA THR A 236 -11.73 15.17 6.34
C THR A 236 -11.83 14.07 5.28
N GLN A 237 -11.10 14.23 4.17
CA GLN A 237 -11.06 13.28 3.07
C GLN A 237 -9.88 12.33 3.24
N HIS A 238 -9.79 11.30 2.40
CA HIS A 238 -8.66 10.39 2.43
C HIS A 238 -7.48 11.03 1.71
N VAL A 239 -6.37 11.16 2.42
CA VAL A 239 -5.09 11.65 1.88
C VAL A 239 -3.99 10.74 2.39
N SER A 240 -3.21 10.15 1.48
CA SER A 240 -2.13 9.22 1.80
C SER A 240 -0.78 9.71 1.28
N VAL A 241 0.26 9.39 2.04
CA VAL A 241 1.66 9.62 1.70
C VAL A 241 2.44 8.35 2.02
N ASN A 242 2.74 7.59 0.98
CA ASN A 242 3.31 6.25 1.11
C ASN A 242 4.83 6.35 1.09
N ILE A 243 5.39 6.72 2.23
CA ILE A 243 6.84 6.87 2.45
C ILE A 243 7.45 5.67 3.16
N ASP A 244 6.64 4.89 3.88
CA ASP A 244 7.06 3.65 4.51
C ASP A 244 7.61 2.67 3.46
N PRO A 245 8.75 1.99 3.71
CA PRO A 245 9.34 1.07 2.73
C PRO A 245 8.40 -0.05 2.27
N SER A 246 7.44 -0.45 3.10
CA SER A 246 6.37 -1.39 2.76
C SER A 246 5.40 -0.85 1.71
N ASP A 247 5.16 0.46 1.72
CA ASP A 247 4.06 1.11 0.99
C ASP A 247 4.53 1.71 -0.33
N ARG A 248 5.84 1.80 -0.53
CA ARG A 248 6.44 2.33 -1.75
C ARG A 248 6.12 1.44 -2.94
N TYR A 249 5.80 2.09 -4.06
CA TYR A 249 5.49 1.42 -5.31
C TYR A 249 6.74 0.79 -5.93
N VAL A 250 6.67 -0.50 -6.28
CA VAL A 250 7.75 -1.21 -6.96
C VAL A 250 7.78 -0.86 -8.45
N GLN A 251 8.91 -0.32 -8.91
CA GLN A 251 9.05 0.16 -10.27
C GLN A 251 9.52 -0.91 -11.26
N SER A 252 9.24 -0.66 -12.54
CA SER A 252 9.66 -1.47 -13.69
C SER A 252 10.68 -0.70 -14.51
N VAL A 253 11.82 -0.38 -13.89
CA VAL A 253 12.83 0.45 -14.56
C VAL A 253 13.48 -0.31 -15.73
N PRO A 254 13.84 0.36 -16.84
CA PRO A 254 14.36 -0.31 -18.04
C PRO A 254 15.55 -1.25 -17.75
N GLY A 255 15.46 -2.49 -18.24
CA GLY A 255 16.52 -3.49 -18.14
C GLY A 255 16.70 -4.12 -16.75
N SER A 256 15.78 -3.87 -15.81
CA SER A 256 15.82 -4.44 -14.46
C SER A 256 15.09 -5.76 -14.29
N ASP A 257 14.28 -6.14 -15.28
CA ASP A 257 13.46 -7.37 -15.30
C ASP A 257 14.29 -8.63 -15.07
N LYS A 258 15.49 -8.69 -15.66
CA LYS A 258 16.44 -9.80 -15.49
C LYS A 258 16.96 -10.01 -14.07
N TYR A 259 16.75 -9.05 -13.16
CA TYR A 259 17.16 -9.14 -11.75
C TYR A 259 16.02 -9.52 -10.81
N ARG A 260 14.80 -9.68 -11.33
CA ARG A 260 13.66 -10.13 -10.53
C ARG A 260 13.75 -11.63 -10.32
N LEU A 261 13.85 -12.05 -9.07
CA LEU A 261 13.82 -13.48 -8.71
C LEU A 261 12.40 -14.03 -8.91
N ARG A 262 12.29 -15.24 -9.45
CA ARG A 262 11.03 -15.99 -9.41
C ARG A 262 10.69 -16.44 -7.99
N SER A 263 9.44 -16.81 -7.76
CA SER A 263 8.98 -17.37 -6.49
C SER A 263 9.78 -18.59 -6.00
N ASP A 264 10.38 -19.35 -6.91
CA ASP A 264 11.19 -20.55 -6.65
C ASP A 264 12.71 -20.33 -6.76
N GLU A 265 13.15 -19.08 -6.92
CA GLU A 265 14.57 -18.73 -7.13
C GLU A 265 15.21 -17.99 -5.95
N SER A 266 14.73 -18.22 -4.73
CA SER A 266 15.36 -17.67 -3.52
C SER A 266 16.79 -18.18 -3.31
N GLY A 267 17.15 -19.34 -3.87
CA GLY A 267 18.42 -20.03 -3.61
C GLY A 267 18.43 -20.85 -2.31
N TYR A 268 17.28 -20.95 -1.62
CA TYR A 268 17.10 -21.75 -0.40
C TYR A 268 15.93 -22.73 -0.55
N ASP A 269 16.14 -23.96 -0.10
CA ASP A 269 15.24 -25.10 -0.29
C ASP A 269 13.89 -24.93 0.42
N ASN A 270 13.83 -24.07 1.44
CA ASN A 270 12.63 -23.82 2.23
C ASN A 270 12.16 -22.36 2.23
N LEU A 271 12.62 -21.53 1.29
CA LEU A 271 12.17 -20.15 1.14
C LEU A 271 11.56 -19.93 -0.24
N VAL A 272 10.30 -19.50 -0.28
CA VAL A 272 9.64 -19.04 -1.50
C VAL A 272 9.30 -17.57 -1.42
N LEU A 273 9.26 -16.91 -2.57
CA LEU A 273 9.09 -15.46 -2.68
C LEU A 273 7.71 -15.11 -3.22
N ALA A 274 7.05 -14.13 -2.58
CA ALA A 274 5.77 -13.60 -3.02
C ALA A 274 5.80 -12.06 -3.01
N GLY A 275 5.40 -11.44 -4.11
CA GLY A 275 5.34 -9.99 -4.24
C GLY A 275 5.37 -9.53 -5.69
N ASP A 276 4.88 -8.32 -5.93
CA ASP A 276 4.90 -7.65 -7.24
C ASP A 276 6.31 -7.31 -7.74
N TRP A 277 7.34 -7.51 -6.90
CA TRP A 277 8.77 -7.38 -7.24
C TRP A 277 9.39 -8.66 -7.81
N THR A 278 8.73 -9.81 -7.66
CA THR A 278 9.20 -11.07 -8.23
C THR A 278 9.03 -11.10 -9.76
N ASP A 279 9.75 -12.00 -10.45
CA ASP A 279 9.43 -12.34 -11.82
C ASP A 279 8.18 -13.21 -11.82
N SER A 280 7.01 -12.58 -11.96
CA SER A 280 5.72 -13.28 -12.05
C SER A 280 5.29 -13.51 -13.51
N GLY A 281 6.01 -12.94 -14.48
CA GLY A 281 5.54 -12.74 -15.86
C GLY A 281 4.78 -11.42 -16.07
N ILE A 282 4.39 -10.74 -14.99
CA ILE A 282 3.95 -9.34 -14.99
C ILE A 282 4.95 -8.56 -14.14
N ASN A 283 5.94 -7.96 -14.80
CA ASN A 283 7.00 -7.22 -14.11
C ASN A 283 6.57 -5.76 -13.89
N ALA A 284 5.39 -5.56 -13.31
CA ALA A 284 4.80 -4.27 -12.96
C ALA A 284 4.36 -4.27 -11.48
N GLY A 285 4.54 -3.13 -10.80
CA GLY A 285 3.98 -2.94 -9.46
C GLY A 285 2.46 -2.87 -9.54
N CYS A 286 1.78 -3.99 -9.34
CA CYS A 286 0.33 -4.03 -9.35
C CYS A 286 -0.21 -5.23 -8.59
N ILE A 287 -1.50 -5.18 -8.26
CA ILE A 287 -2.18 -6.24 -7.51
C ILE A 287 -2.18 -7.56 -8.29
N GLU A 288 -2.29 -7.51 -9.62
CA GLU A 288 -2.27 -8.69 -10.48
C GLU A 288 -0.92 -9.42 -10.41
N ALA A 289 0.20 -8.67 -10.43
CA ALA A 289 1.53 -9.22 -10.30
C ALA A 289 1.73 -9.85 -8.91
N ALA A 290 1.27 -9.19 -7.84
CA ALA A 290 1.33 -9.73 -6.48
C ALA A 290 0.51 -11.03 -6.34
N VAL A 291 -0.73 -11.06 -6.89
CA VAL A 291 -1.58 -12.26 -6.89
C VAL A 291 -0.94 -13.39 -7.68
N MET A 292 -0.43 -13.11 -8.88
CA MET A 292 0.26 -14.10 -9.70
C MET A 292 1.48 -14.66 -8.99
N SER A 293 2.28 -13.80 -8.37
CA SER A 293 3.45 -14.21 -7.56
C SER A 293 3.04 -15.09 -6.38
N GLY A 294 2.00 -14.72 -5.63
CA GLY A 294 1.49 -15.54 -4.52
C GLY A 294 1.02 -16.92 -4.96
N LEU A 295 0.32 -17.02 -6.11
CA LEU A 295 -0.07 -18.32 -6.69
C LEU A 295 1.15 -19.14 -7.12
N GLN A 296 2.19 -18.51 -7.67
CA GLN A 296 3.43 -19.18 -8.04
C GLN A 296 4.20 -19.68 -6.81
N ALA A 297 4.27 -18.89 -5.74
CA ALA A 297 4.85 -19.30 -4.45
C ALA A 297 4.10 -20.49 -3.85
N ALA A 298 2.77 -20.46 -3.86
CA ALA A 298 1.94 -21.59 -3.41
C ALA A 298 2.17 -22.85 -4.25
N ASN A 299 2.30 -22.70 -5.57
CA ASN A 299 2.61 -23.84 -6.46
C ASN A 299 3.99 -24.43 -6.16
N ALA A 300 5.01 -23.58 -5.94
CA ALA A 300 6.34 -24.04 -5.57
C ALA A 300 6.33 -24.84 -4.26
N LEU A 301 5.66 -24.34 -3.21
CA LEU A 301 5.51 -25.05 -1.94
C LEU A 301 4.79 -26.40 -2.07
N LEU A 302 3.77 -26.45 -2.92
CA LEU A 302 2.97 -27.66 -3.13
C LEU A 302 3.60 -28.65 -4.12
N GLY A 303 4.81 -28.37 -4.63
CA GLY A 303 5.49 -29.21 -5.63
C GLY A 303 4.77 -29.25 -6.98
N ARG A 304 4.02 -28.20 -7.32
CA ARG A 304 3.27 -28.07 -8.57
C ARG A 304 4.08 -27.26 -9.58
N GLY A 305 3.75 -27.41 -10.86
CA GLY A 305 4.34 -26.56 -11.90
C GLY A 305 4.01 -25.09 -11.66
N ARG A 306 4.96 -24.18 -11.95
CA ARG A 306 4.85 -22.71 -11.72
C ARG A 306 3.48 -22.14 -12.08
N TYR A 307 2.96 -22.49 -13.26
CA TYR A 307 1.72 -21.96 -13.81
C TYR A 307 0.48 -22.81 -13.55
N TYR A 308 0.53 -23.75 -12.61
CA TYR A 308 -0.62 -24.61 -12.29
C TYR A 308 -1.82 -23.76 -11.85
N HIS A 309 -2.94 -23.88 -12.59
CA HIS A 309 -4.16 -23.07 -12.47
C HIS A 309 -3.99 -21.55 -12.62
N ILE A 310 -2.87 -21.08 -13.19
CA ILE A 310 -2.68 -19.68 -13.58
C ILE A 310 -2.93 -19.57 -15.08
N ARG A 311 -4.01 -18.88 -15.47
CA ARG A 311 -4.41 -18.68 -16.88
C ARG A 311 -4.20 -17.23 -17.29
N GLY A 312 -3.95 -17.00 -18.58
CA GLY A 312 -3.79 -15.64 -19.14
C GLY A 312 -2.40 -15.04 -18.98
N PHE A 313 -1.36 -15.87 -18.86
CA PHE A 313 0.02 -15.39 -18.81
C PHE A 313 0.50 -14.91 -20.18
N TYR A 314 1.18 -13.77 -20.20
CA TYR A 314 1.97 -13.33 -21.34
C TYR A 314 3.21 -14.23 -21.43
N LEU A 315 3.29 -15.05 -22.47
CA LEU A 315 4.55 -15.65 -22.90
C LEU A 315 5.22 -14.61 -23.81
N PRO A 316 6.41 -14.09 -23.47
CA PRO A 316 7.20 -13.33 -24.42
C PRO A 316 7.57 -14.17 -25.66
#